data_AF-A0A953X3S3-F1
#
_entry.id   AF-A0A953X3S3-F1
#
_cell.length_a   1.000
_cell.length_b   1.000
_cell.length_c   1.000
_cell.angle_alpha   90.00
_cell.angle_beta   90.00
_cell.angle_gamma   90.00
#
_symmetry.space_group_name_H-M   'P 1'
#
loop_
_entity.id
_entity.type
_entity.pdbx_description
1 polymer ?
#
loop_
_entity_poly.entity_id
_entity_poly.type
_entity_poly.pdbx_seq_one_letter_code
_entity_poly.pdbx_strand_id
1 'polypeptide(L)'
;MDATQVAEIVRAAESEGLLSVETDLGDIFRACGGRRRPLTPEALKATTAAVSAAALVGVSQLATAEMLERLGDTPRNADIAEALAAGLPQDIVEEALRQPGGFSRTADALRAAAVNTPPPMPGMFEPAPLDPVIESLLVDALIEGAEIVISGAELPSAASPARIVDLALAIGPEGVEADLLYDTLEAASRSMPNGGSIVLGGLAAAVMALGHDYASPEGASVAAALCALARSGASGTAFPAGHAKTLDTDSRKASGKRACDVLLLPVGDLGVLLPECESAGTAPMTSVLAFGDEEPTLSRAARLGIARRAPERLPEALERIAESGTFGLDRAIGLDRLRDRGFSDEALDRVSRALGEGLPLNAAFSRWVLGDEIISDDLRLPPESFDSDGRGLLSAMGFSRSDIQSAEAALDGEGEDIASLIASDCGLQLGAGPEAEIALASACAKALGGNVIISVGAHGGLDMAEAALEAGLGVQLVGHRTPVGDDIRARMDHIVALAEEIADEADAPLAPGSHAGDRKSVARSRLPDRRKGYIQKATVGGHKVYLHTGEFEDGSLGEIFIDMHKEGA
;
A
#
# COMPACT_ATOMS: atom_id res chain seq x y z
N MET A 1 -38.89 -3.21 15.03
CA MET A 1 -37.98 -2.40 15.86
C MET A 1 -38.57 -1.00 16.00
N ASP A 2 -38.68 -0.49 17.22
CA ASP A 2 -38.99 0.91 17.47
C ASP A 2 -37.70 1.76 17.44
N ALA A 3 -37.83 3.09 17.55
CA ALA A 3 -36.68 4.00 17.45
C ALA A 3 -35.66 3.83 18.59
N THR A 4 -36.12 3.47 19.79
CA THR A 4 -35.23 3.25 20.95
C THR A 4 -34.38 2.01 20.73
N GLN A 5 -35.01 0.91 20.31
CA GLN A 5 -34.34 -0.34 20.02
C GLN A 5 -33.31 -0.18 18.88
N VAL A 6 -33.65 0.58 17.83
CA VAL A 6 -32.72 0.89 16.73
C VAL A 6 -31.47 1.60 17.27
N ALA A 7 -31.65 2.64 18.08
CA ALA A 7 -30.54 3.41 18.62
C ALA A 7 -29.64 2.60 19.58
N GLU A 8 -30.23 1.68 20.35
CA GLU A 8 -29.49 0.79 21.24
C GLU A 8 -28.61 -0.20 20.46
N ILE A 9 -29.17 -0.85 19.43
CA ILE A 9 -28.43 -1.81 18.60
C ILE A 9 -27.31 -1.14 17.82
N VAL A 10 -27.58 0.02 17.20
CA VAL A 10 -26.54 0.78 16.47
C VAL A 10 -25.41 1.18 17.41
N ARG A 11 -25.72 1.71 18.60
CA ARG A 11 -24.69 2.13 19.57
C ARG A 11 -23.86 0.95 20.07
N ALA A 12 -24.49 -0.20 20.32
CA ALA A 12 -23.78 -1.41 20.72
C ALA A 12 -22.82 -1.88 19.62
N ALA A 13 -23.32 -1.99 18.37
CA ALA A 13 -22.51 -2.38 17.22
C ALA A 13 -21.36 -1.40 16.92
N GLU A 14 -21.57 -0.09 17.12
CA GLU A 14 -20.50 0.92 17.04
C GLU A 14 -19.45 0.71 18.13
N SER A 15 -19.87 0.44 19.37
CA SER A 15 -18.93 0.25 20.48
C SER A 15 -18.11 -1.04 20.38
N GLU A 16 -18.65 -2.05 19.69
CA GLU A 16 -17.99 -3.34 19.47
C GLU A 16 -17.16 -3.38 18.18
N GLY A 17 -17.18 -2.30 17.38
CA GLY A 17 -16.47 -2.22 16.10
C GLY A 17 -17.14 -2.96 14.95
N LEU A 18 -18.30 -3.59 15.15
CA LEU A 18 -19.08 -4.25 14.09
C LEU A 18 -19.58 -3.25 13.04
N LEU A 19 -19.85 -2.01 13.45
CA LEU A 19 -20.39 -0.95 12.60
C LEU A 19 -19.58 0.33 12.78
N SER A 20 -19.23 1.02 11.70
CA SER A 20 -18.63 2.34 11.80
C SER A 20 -19.65 3.36 12.28
N VAL A 21 -19.17 4.49 12.81
CA VAL A 21 -20.01 5.69 12.92
C VAL A 21 -20.57 6.09 11.56
N GLU A 22 -21.70 6.79 11.55
CA GLU A 22 -22.28 7.35 10.32
C GLU A 22 -21.39 8.45 9.77
N THR A 23 -21.12 8.40 8.47
CA THR A 23 -20.33 9.39 7.74
C THR A 23 -20.91 9.60 6.33
N ASP A 24 -20.37 10.57 5.59
CA ASP A 24 -20.71 10.74 4.19
C ASP A 24 -20.03 9.66 3.34
N LEU A 25 -20.76 9.08 2.38
CA LEU A 25 -20.21 8.05 1.48
C LEU A 25 -18.95 8.51 0.75
N GLY A 26 -18.82 9.81 0.45
CA GLY A 26 -17.64 10.40 -0.18
C GLY A 26 -16.37 10.31 0.68
N ASP A 27 -16.51 10.23 2.01
CA ASP A 27 -15.38 10.02 2.94
C ASP A 27 -14.92 8.56 2.93
N ILE A 28 -15.81 7.61 2.61
CA ILE A 28 -15.48 6.19 2.46
C ILE A 28 -14.87 5.92 1.08
N PHE A 29 -15.50 6.46 0.03
CA PHE A 29 -15.07 6.28 -1.36
C PHE A 29 -15.24 7.56 -2.17
N ARG A 30 -14.12 8.24 -2.44
CA ARG A 30 -14.08 9.58 -3.04
C ARG A 30 -14.72 9.69 -4.43
N ALA A 31 -14.82 8.59 -5.15
CA ALA A 31 -15.40 8.60 -6.49
C ALA A 31 -16.95 8.72 -6.48
N CYS A 32 -17.59 8.56 -5.31
CA CYS A 32 -19.03 8.73 -5.15
C CYS A 32 -19.50 10.15 -5.53
N GLY A 33 -20.70 10.25 -6.10
CA GLY A 33 -21.23 11.50 -6.65
C GLY A 33 -20.51 12.05 -7.90
N GLY A 34 -19.42 11.41 -8.36
CA GLY A 34 -18.72 11.81 -9.57
C GLY A 34 -19.52 11.52 -10.84
N ARG A 35 -19.55 12.49 -11.77
CA ARG A 35 -20.27 12.31 -13.04
C ARG A 35 -19.48 11.36 -13.95
N ARG A 36 -20.07 10.22 -14.28
CA ARG A 36 -19.54 9.29 -15.29
C ARG A 36 -19.48 9.96 -16.65
N ARG A 37 -18.34 9.80 -17.32
CA ARG A 37 -18.07 10.34 -18.65
C ARG A 37 -17.61 9.21 -19.58
N PRO A 38 -17.79 9.34 -20.90
CA PRO A 38 -17.19 8.39 -21.83
C PRO A 38 -15.66 8.35 -21.65
N LEU A 39 -15.09 7.14 -21.68
CA LEU A 39 -13.65 6.93 -21.64
C LEU A 39 -13.04 7.32 -23.00
N THR A 40 -12.63 8.57 -23.15
CA THR A 40 -12.00 9.08 -24.39
C THR A 40 -10.59 9.62 -24.12
N PRO A 41 -9.73 9.70 -25.16
CA PRO A 41 -8.40 10.27 -25.03
C PRO A 41 -8.40 11.69 -24.45
N GLU A 42 -9.35 12.53 -24.83
CA GLU A 42 -9.48 13.91 -24.34
C GLU A 42 -9.84 13.94 -22.86
N ALA A 43 -10.74 13.06 -22.42
CA ALA A 43 -11.19 13.01 -21.04
C ALA A 43 -10.09 12.47 -20.10
N LEU A 44 -9.30 11.51 -20.57
CA LEU A 44 -8.10 11.03 -19.86
C LEU A 44 -7.04 12.13 -19.77
N LYS A 45 -6.69 12.78 -20.88
CA LYS A 45 -5.74 13.91 -20.89
C LYS A 45 -6.17 15.04 -19.95
N ALA A 46 -7.47 15.34 -19.88
CA ALA A 46 -7.99 16.33 -18.94
C ALA A 46 -7.83 15.89 -17.47
N THR A 47 -8.00 14.60 -17.19
CA THR A 47 -7.79 14.02 -15.86
C THR A 47 -6.32 14.10 -15.48
N THR A 48 -5.41 13.66 -16.36
CA THR A 48 -3.95 13.78 -16.19
C THR A 48 -3.55 15.24 -15.94
N ALA A 49 -4.03 16.18 -16.77
CA ALA A 49 -3.71 17.59 -16.64
C ALA A 49 -4.18 18.19 -15.30
N ALA A 50 -5.34 17.78 -14.79
CA ALA A 50 -5.84 18.23 -13.49
C ALA A 50 -4.93 17.73 -12.35
N VAL A 51 -4.49 16.48 -12.41
CA VAL A 51 -3.57 15.87 -11.45
C VAL A 51 -2.20 16.54 -11.50
N SER A 52 -1.60 16.68 -12.69
CA SER A 52 -0.31 17.36 -12.83
C SER A 52 -0.38 18.82 -12.38
N ALA A 53 -1.49 19.52 -12.61
CA ALA A 53 -1.68 20.89 -12.13
C ALA A 53 -1.74 20.96 -10.59
N ALA A 54 -2.50 20.08 -9.94
CA ALA A 54 -2.55 20.00 -8.48
C ALA A 54 -1.18 19.67 -7.89
N ALA A 55 -0.46 18.73 -8.49
CA ALA A 55 0.89 18.35 -8.07
C ALA A 55 1.90 19.50 -8.25
N LEU A 56 1.80 20.27 -9.34
CA LEU A 56 2.66 21.43 -9.57
C LEU A 56 2.49 22.50 -8.48
N VAL A 57 1.25 22.70 -7.98
CA VAL A 57 0.97 23.61 -6.87
C VAL A 57 1.71 23.16 -5.61
N GLY A 58 1.62 21.88 -5.25
CA GLY A 58 2.32 21.35 -4.07
C GLY A 58 3.85 21.46 -4.19
N VAL A 59 4.42 21.11 -5.34
CA VAL A 59 5.87 21.26 -5.61
C VAL A 59 6.30 22.73 -5.53
N SER A 60 5.50 23.64 -6.10
CA SER A 60 5.79 25.07 -6.05
C SER A 60 5.75 25.61 -4.62
N GLN A 61 4.80 25.17 -3.79
CA GLN A 61 4.70 25.55 -2.38
C GLN A 61 5.91 25.04 -1.58
N LEU A 62 6.35 23.79 -1.79
CA LEU A 62 7.54 23.23 -1.14
C LEU A 62 8.82 23.98 -1.55
N ALA A 63 9.02 24.23 -2.84
CA ALA A 63 10.17 24.97 -3.33
C ALA A 63 10.19 26.41 -2.78
N THR A 64 9.02 27.05 -2.67
CA THR A 64 8.88 28.37 -2.06
C THR A 64 9.23 28.34 -0.57
N ALA A 65 8.79 27.31 0.16
CA ALA A 65 9.13 27.13 1.56
C ALA A 65 10.64 26.97 1.77
N GLU A 66 11.32 26.14 0.96
CA GLU A 66 12.78 25.98 1.01
C GLU A 66 13.53 27.28 0.73
N MET A 67 13.08 28.07 -0.24
CA MET A 67 13.67 29.38 -0.53
C MET A 67 13.52 30.34 0.66
N LEU A 68 12.38 30.34 1.35
CA LEU A 68 12.17 31.16 2.55
C LEU A 68 13.04 30.72 3.73
N GLU A 69 13.23 29.42 3.94
CA GLU A 69 14.08 28.93 5.03
C GLU A 69 15.55 29.30 4.85
N ARG A 70 16.03 29.27 3.61
CA ARG A 70 17.40 29.68 3.28
C ARG A 70 17.68 31.15 3.62
N LEU A 71 16.64 31.99 3.69
CA LEU A 71 16.74 33.38 4.11
C LEU A 71 16.91 33.54 5.64
N GLY A 72 16.45 32.57 6.43
CA GLY A 72 16.40 32.65 7.89
C GLY A 72 15.44 33.73 8.41
N ASP A 73 15.46 33.99 9.72
CA ASP A 73 14.50 34.91 10.35
C ASP A 73 14.84 36.41 10.17
N THR A 74 16.10 36.72 9.83
CA THR A 74 16.57 38.10 9.66
C THR A 74 17.39 38.27 8.37
N PRO A 75 16.78 38.12 7.19
CA PRO A 75 17.50 38.24 5.92
C PRO A 75 17.90 39.68 5.63
N ARG A 76 19.01 39.88 4.93
CA ARG A 76 19.39 41.21 4.43
C ARG A 76 18.64 41.50 3.14
N ASN A 77 18.49 42.79 2.81
CA ASN A 77 17.84 43.21 1.55
C ASN A 77 18.48 42.59 0.30
N ALA A 78 19.79 42.32 0.33
CA ALA A 78 20.50 41.65 -0.76
C ALA A 78 20.07 40.19 -0.92
N ASP A 79 19.89 39.47 0.20
CA ASP A 79 19.47 38.06 0.21
C ASP A 79 18.02 37.94 -0.30
N ILE A 80 17.14 38.88 0.09
CA ILE A 80 15.76 38.97 -0.44
C ILE A 80 15.77 39.26 -1.95
N ALA A 81 16.60 40.21 -2.41
CA ALA A 81 16.68 40.55 -3.83
C ALA A 81 17.18 39.37 -4.69
N GLU A 82 18.13 38.59 -4.17
CA GLU A 82 18.61 37.37 -4.81
C GLU A 82 17.52 36.28 -4.87
N ALA A 83 16.78 36.07 -3.77
CA ALA A 83 15.68 35.10 -3.75
C ALA A 83 14.55 35.48 -4.71
N LEU A 84 14.18 36.76 -4.80
CA LEU A 84 13.21 37.25 -5.79
C LEU A 84 13.70 37.00 -7.23
N ALA A 85 14.98 37.24 -7.49
CA ALA A 85 15.58 36.95 -8.80
C ALA A 85 15.62 35.43 -9.12
N ALA A 86 15.71 34.59 -8.09
CA ALA A 86 15.64 33.14 -8.19
C ALA A 86 14.20 32.59 -8.34
N GLY A 87 13.18 33.46 -8.31
CA GLY A 87 11.78 33.08 -8.54
C GLY A 87 10.92 33.01 -7.28
N LEU A 88 11.40 33.48 -6.12
CA LEU A 88 10.57 33.62 -4.93
C LEU A 88 9.44 34.64 -5.19
N PRO A 89 8.16 34.31 -4.96
CA PRO A 89 7.06 35.25 -5.20
C PRO A 89 7.11 36.46 -4.25
N GLN A 90 6.93 37.67 -4.78
CA GLN A 90 7.01 38.91 -4.01
C GLN A 90 5.92 39.01 -2.94
N ASP A 91 4.70 38.58 -3.25
CA ASP A 91 3.57 38.54 -2.33
C ASP A 91 3.82 37.65 -1.11
N ILE A 92 4.52 36.52 -1.30
CA ILE A 92 4.94 35.64 -0.21
C ILE A 92 5.99 36.30 0.69
N VAL A 93 6.94 37.05 0.13
CA VAL A 93 7.91 37.85 0.91
C VAL A 93 7.19 38.92 1.73
N GLU A 94 6.23 39.61 1.13
CA GLU A 94 5.43 40.63 1.82
C GLU A 94 4.59 40.04 2.95
N GLU A 95 4.05 38.83 2.77
CA GLU A 95 3.36 38.08 3.82
C GLU A 95 4.31 37.70 4.95
N ALA A 96 5.48 37.13 4.62
CA ALA A 96 6.49 36.75 5.60
C ALA A 96 6.97 37.93 6.46
N LEU A 97 7.13 39.12 5.87
CA LEU A 97 7.49 40.34 6.60
C LEU A 97 6.37 40.85 7.52
N ARG A 98 5.11 40.48 7.26
CA ARG A 98 3.94 40.94 8.03
C ARG A 98 3.58 40.02 9.19
N GLN A 99 3.84 38.71 9.06
CA GLN A 99 3.40 37.72 10.05
C GLN A 99 4.32 37.65 11.29
N PRO A 100 3.74 37.47 12.50
CA PRO A 100 4.51 37.08 13.68
C PRO A 100 5.14 35.70 13.45
N GLY A 101 6.47 35.58 13.54
CA GLY A 101 7.22 34.37 13.19
C GLY A 101 7.85 34.39 11.80
N GLY A 102 7.63 35.46 11.01
CA GLY A 102 8.47 35.81 9.88
C GLY A 102 8.50 34.79 8.73
N PHE A 103 9.70 34.62 8.17
CA PHE A 103 10.00 33.73 7.07
C PHE A 103 9.82 32.25 7.44
N SER A 104 10.31 31.83 8.62
CA SER A 104 10.19 30.44 9.10
C SER A 104 8.72 29.99 9.20
N ARG A 105 7.86 30.77 9.86
CA ARG A 105 6.44 30.41 9.99
C ARG A 105 5.72 30.36 8.63
N THR A 106 6.10 31.25 7.71
CA THR A 106 5.52 31.27 6.36
C THR A 106 5.95 30.05 5.55
N ALA A 107 7.20 29.61 5.71
CA ALA A 107 7.68 28.36 5.12
C ALA A 107 6.93 27.14 5.68
N ASP A 108 6.72 27.06 7.00
CA ASP A 108 5.93 25.99 7.62
C ASP A 108 4.49 25.96 7.13
N ALA A 109 3.86 27.14 7.00
CA ALA A 109 2.50 27.25 6.46
C ALA A 109 2.42 26.77 5.00
N LEU A 110 3.43 27.07 4.18
CA LEU A 110 3.50 26.60 2.79
C LEU A 110 3.72 25.09 2.70
N ARG A 111 4.54 24.51 3.59
CA ARG A 111 4.68 23.05 3.67
C ARG A 111 3.39 22.38 4.10
N ALA A 112 2.74 22.92 5.13
CA ALA A 112 1.45 22.43 5.58
C ALA A 112 0.42 22.53 4.44
N ALA A 113 0.42 23.61 3.66
CA ALA A 113 -0.46 23.73 2.49
C ALA A 113 -0.13 22.70 1.39
N ALA A 114 1.16 22.43 1.15
CA ALA A 114 1.58 21.44 0.16
C ALA A 114 1.16 20.02 0.52
N VAL A 115 1.31 19.65 1.81
CA VAL A 115 0.91 18.33 2.32
C VAL A 115 -0.61 18.20 2.35
N ASN A 116 -1.33 19.26 2.74
CA ASN A 116 -2.79 19.25 2.87
C ASN A 116 -3.53 19.65 1.58
N THR A 117 -2.85 19.74 0.43
CA THR A 117 -3.53 20.01 -0.84
C THR A 117 -4.37 18.78 -1.18
N PRO A 118 -5.72 18.89 -1.18
CA PRO A 118 -6.58 17.73 -1.41
C PRO A 118 -6.32 17.20 -2.82
N PRO A 119 -6.22 15.87 -2.99
CA PRO A 119 -6.09 15.30 -4.33
C PRO A 119 -7.28 15.70 -5.19
N PRO A 120 -7.08 15.89 -6.51
CA PRO A 120 -8.20 16.11 -7.40
C PRO A 120 -9.17 14.92 -7.35
N MET A 121 -10.44 15.20 -7.61
CA MET A 121 -11.48 14.17 -7.64
C MET A 121 -11.12 13.05 -8.64
N PRO A 122 -11.39 11.78 -8.28
CA PRO A 122 -11.14 10.66 -9.18
C PRO A 122 -11.84 10.82 -10.53
N GLY A 123 -11.17 10.40 -11.59
CA GLY A 123 -11.73 10.37 -12.94
C GLY A 123 -12.78 9.27 -13.05
N MET A 124 -14.07 9.62 -13.06
CA MET A 124 -15.17 8.67 -13.24
C MET A 124 -15.51 8.45 -14.73
N PHE A 125 -15.45 7.20 -15.17
CA PHE A 125 -15.70 6.80 -16.55
C PHE A 125 -16.69 5.63 -16.71
N GLU A 126 -17.37 5.61 -17.85
CA GLU A 126 -18.16 4.46 -18.31
C GLU A 126 -17.24 3.36 -18.87
N PRO A 127 -17.59 2.06 -18.74
CA PRO A 127 -16.83 0.98 -19.33
C PRO A 127 -16.73 1.13 -20.86
N ALA A 128 -15.53 0.99 -21.39
CA ALA A 128 -15.24 0.96 -22.81
C ALA A 128 -14.07 0.00 -23.08
N PRO A 129 -13.92 -0.53 -24.30
CA PRO A 129 -12.74 -1.32 -24.67
C PRO A 129 -11.46 -0.53 -24.45
N LEU A 130 -10.46 -1.17 -23.85
CA LEU A 130 -9.15 -0.58 -23.63
C LEU A 130 -8.29 -0.80 -24.88
N ASP A 131 -8.45 0.06 -25.88
CA ASP A 131 -7.54 0.03 -27.03
C ASP A 131 -6.13 0.51 -26.64
N PRO A 132 -5.08 0.20 -27.42
CA PRO A 132 -3.70 0.57 -27.06
C PRO A 132 -3.46 2.07 -26.82
N VAL A 133 -4.29 2.94 -27.40
CA VAL A 133 -4.19 4.40 -27.18
C VAL A 133 -4.78 4.77 -25.82
N ILE A 134 -5.93 4.21 -25.47
CA ILE A 134 -6.55 4.40 -24.16
C ILE A 134 -5.68 3.81 -23.05
N GLU A 135 -5.14 2.61 -23.24
CA GLU A 135 -4.22 1.97 -22.29
C GLU A 135 -3.00 2.86 -22.03
N SER A 136 -2.33 3.33 -23.10
CA SER A 136 -1.18 4.23 -22.95
C SER A 136 -1.52 5.48 -22.16
N LEU A 137 -2.70 6.09 -22.39
CA LEU A 137 -3.12 7.29 -21.68
C LEU A 137 -3.55 7.02 -20.23
N LEU A 138 -4.09 5.83 -19.95
CA LEU A 138 -4.36 5.39 -18.59
C LEU A 138 -3.05 5.25 -17.82
N VAL A 139 -2.05 4.56 -18.40
CA VAL A 139 -0.72 4.44 -17.80
C VAL A 139 -0.12 5.81 -17.52
N ASP A 140 -0.13 6.73 -18.50
CA ASP A 140 0.37 8.10 -18.31
C ASP A 140 -0.34 8.83 -17.17
N ALA A 141 -1.67 8.69 -17.06
CA ALA A 141 -2.44 9.28 -15.98
C ALA A 141 -2.07 8.68 -14.62
N LEU A 142 -1.91 7.36 -14.54
CA LEU A 142 -1.58 6.64 -13.32
C LEU A 142 -0.17 6.97 -12.82
N ILE A 143 0.81 7.13 -13.73
CA ILE A 143 2.18 7.58 -13.39
C ILE A 143 2.16 8.99 -12.79
N GLU A 144 1.28 9.87 -13.27
CA GLU A 144 1.10 11.20 -12.69
C GLU A 144 0.37 11.18 -11.32
N GLY A 145 -0.09 10.00 -10.87
CA GLY A 145 -0.80 9.83 -9.60
C GLY A 145 -2.31 10.02 -9.72
N ALA A 146 -2.88 9.88 -10.91
CA ALA A 146 -4.33 9.95 -11.08
C ALA A 146 -5.03 8.77 -10.42
N GLU A 147 -6.17 9.03 -9.81
CA GLU A 147 -7.13 7.99 -9.43
C GLU A 147 -8.23 7.93 -10.48
N ILE A 148 -8.49 6.75 -11.03
CA ILE A 148 -9.44 6.54 -12.12
C ILE A 148 -10.41 5.44 -11.71
N VAL A 149 -11.71 5.68 -11.91
CA VAL A 149 -12.75 4.69 -11.63
C VAL A 149 -13.57 4.46 -12.89
N ILE A 150 -13.66 3.21 -13.31
CA ILE A 150 -14.44 2.76 -14.47
C ILE A 150 -15.56 1.88 -13.95
N SER A 151 -16.82 2.28 -14.13
CA SER A 151 -17.95 1.51 -13.60
C SER A 151 -19.22 1.63 -14.44
N GLY A 152 -19.85 0.48 -14.69
CA GLY A 152 -21.14 0.37 -15.38
C GLY A 152 -22.34 0.82 -14.53
N ALA A 153 -22.18 0.93 -13.21
CA ALA A 153 -23.23 1.37 -12.28
C ALA A 153 -23.08 2.84 -11.87
N GLU A 154 -24.20 3.50 -11.55
CA GLU A 154 -24.16 4.80 -10.88
C GLU A 154 -23.91 4.58 -9.39
N LEU A 155 -22.93 5.30 -8.86
CA LEU A 155 -22.68 5.34 -7.43
C LEU A 155 -23.63 6.33 -6.76
N PRO A 156 -24.03 6.09 -5.50
CA PRO A 156 -24.80 7.06 -4.73
C PRO A 156 -24.06 8.39 -4.58
N SER A 157 -24.80 9.44 -4.18
CA SER A 157 -24.24 10.75 -3.89
C SER A 157 -23.15 10.67 -2.82
N ALA A 158 -22.10 11.49 -2.95
CA ALA A 158 -21.05 11.60 -1.93
C ALA A 158 -21.62 11.98 -0.56
N ALA A 159 -22.61 12.87 -0.51
CA ALA A 159 -23.26 13.31 0.73
C ALA A 159 -24.37 12.35 1.23
N SER A 160 -24.44 11.13 0.67
CA SER A 160 -25.38 10.12 1.13
C SER A 160 -24.88 9.53 2.45
N PRO A 161 -25.72 9.40 3.50
CA PRO A 161 -25.32 8.75 4.74
C PRO A 161 -24.83 7.33 4.49
N ALA A 162 -23.71 6.97 5.09
CA ALA A 162 -23.11 5.66 4.93
C ALA A 162 -22.46 5.15 6.21
N ARG A 163 -22.40 3.83 6.31
CA ARG A 163 -21.73 3.09 7.39
C ARG A 163 -21.00 1.90 6.81
N ILE A 164 -19.88 1.52 7.43
CA ILE A 164 -19.15 0.30 7.11
C ILE A 164 -19.53 -0.76 8.14
N VAL A 165 -19.75 -2.00 7.69
CA VAL A 165 -19.94 -3.16 8.56
C VAL A 165 -18.75 -4.11 8.43
N ASP A 166 -18.20 -4.59 9.54
CA ASP A 166 -17.19 -5.65 9.53
C ASP A 166 -17.88 -7.02 9.59
N LEU A 167 -17.91 -7.72 8.45
CA LEU A 167 -18.53 -9.03 8.37
C LEU A 167 -17.80 -10.11 9.19
N ALA A 168 -16.49 -9.95 9.44
CA ALA A 168 -15.70 -10.92 10.18
C ALA A 168 -16.09 -10.95 11.66
N LEU A 169 -16.48 -9.80 12.25
CA LEU A 169 -16.93 -9.72 13.63
C LEU A 169 -18.25 -10.47 13.89
N ALA A 170 -19.07 -10.68 12.85
CA ALA A 170 -20.26 -11.53 12.94
C ALA A 170 -19.97 -13.05 12.88
N ILE A 171 -18.69 -13.46 12.83
CA ILE A 171 -18.30 -14.88 12.80
C ILE A 171 -17.83 -15.30 14.20
N GLY A 172 -18.61 -16.10 14.91
CA GLY A 172 -18.24 -16.67 16.20
C GLY A 172 -17.56 -18.05 16.06
N PRO A 173 -17.25 -18.76 17.15
CA PRO A 173 -16.72 -20.13 17.10
C PRO A 173 -17.67 -21.14 16.42
N GLU A 174 -18.98 -20.96 16.60
CA GLU A 174 -20.02 -21.87 16.09
C GLU A 174 -20.45 -21.56 14.64
N GLY A 175 -19.92 -20.51 14.01
CA GLY A 175 -20.29 -20.10 12.66
C GLY A 175 -20.75 -18.65 12.58
N VAL A 176 -21.64 -18.36 11.63
CA VAL A 176 -22.17 -17.01 11.41
C VAL A 176 -23.25 -16.69 12.44
N GLU A 177 -23.10 -15.59 13.17
CA GLU A 177 -24.13 -15.03 14.04
C GLU A 177 -25.17 -14.27 13.20
N ALA A 178 -25.97 -15.01 12.44
CA ALA A 178 -26.81 -14.46 11.39
C ALA A 178 -27.92 -13.52 11.90
N ASP A 179 -28.47 -13.77 13.09
CA ASP A 179 -29.46 -12.88 13.71
C ASP A 179 -28.81 -11.56 14.14
N LEU A 180 -27.63 -11.60 14.75
CA LEU A 180 -26.87 -10.41 15.15
C LEU A 180 -26.59 -9.53 13.93
N LEU A 181 -26.02 -10.11 12.86
CA LEU A 181 -25.70 -9.36 11.65
C LEU A 181 -26.97 -8.80 10.98
N TYR A 182 -28.03 -9.60 10.91
CA TYR A 182 -29.29 -9.17 10.30
C TYR A 182 -29.92 -8.00 11.06
N ASP A 183 -30.07 -8.12 12.38
CA ASP A 183 -30.71 -7.12 13.22
C ASP A 183 -29.87 -5.82 13.28
N THR A 184 -28.55 -5.94 13.30
CA THR A 184 -27.63 -4.80 13.23
C THR A 184 -27.80 -4.02 11.93
N LEU A 185 -27.86 -4.72 10.79
CA LEU A 185 -28.03 -4.08 9.49
C LEU A 185 -29.44 -3.53 9.27
N GLU A 186 -30.46 -4.18 9.81
CA GLU A 186 -31.82 -3.63 9.82
C GLU A 186 -31.87 -2.34 10.67
N ALA A 187 -31.23 -2.33 11.84
CA ALA A 187 -31.13 -1.13 12.68
C ALA A 187 -30.35 -0.01 11.98
N ALA A 188 -29.18 -0.30 11.41
CA ALA A 188 -28.35 0.66 10.70
C ALA A 188 -29.09 1.28 9.50
N SER A 189 -29.83 0.47 8.73
CA SER A 189 -30.67 1.01 7.66
C SER A 189 -31.80 1.90 8.19
N ARG A 190 -32.43 1.53 9.31
CA ARG A 190 -33.51 2.31 9.93
C ARG A 190 -33.01 3.61 10.57
N SER A 191 -31.75 3.69 11.00
CA SER A 191 -31.15 4.94 11.48
C SER A 191 -30.88 5.95 10.36
N MET A 192 -30.90 5.52 9.09
CA MET A 192 -30.77 6.36 7.89
C MET A 192 -32.12 6.46 7.14
N PRO A 193 -33.14 7.19 7.67
CA PRO A 193 -34.53 7.12 7.19
C PRO A 193 -34.77 7.70 5.79
N ASN A 194 -33.90 8.60 5.33
CA ASN A 194 -33.97 9.18 3.98
C ASN A 194 -33.25 8.33 2.93
N GLY A 195 -32.77 7.15 3.34
CA GLY A 195 -31.91 6.27 2.58
C GLY A 195 -30.43 6.54 2.81
N GLY A 196 -29.62 5.53 2.54
CA GLY A 196 -28.20 5.52 2.81
C GLY A 196 -27.52 4.26 2.28
N SER A 197 -26.23 4.11 2.53
CA SER A 197 -25.42 2.98 2.04
C SER A 197 -24.78 2.21 3.18
N ILE A 198 -24.75 0.88 3.05
CA ILE A 198 -23.90 0.02 3.87
C ILE A 198 -22.75 -0.46 2.99
N VAL A 199 -21.52 -0.17 3.39
CA VAL A 199 -20.31 -0.67 2.75
C VAL A 199 -19.83 -1.90 3.51
N LEU A 200 -19.54 -2.98 2.79
CA LEU A 200 -19.09 -4.23 3.40
C LEU A 200 -17.56 -4.21 3.56
N GLY A 201 -17.08 -4.40 4.79
CA GLY A 201 -15.70 -4.68 5.14
C GLY A 201 -15.55 -6.09 5.73
N GLY A 202 -14.31 -6.54 5.94
CA GLY A 202 -14.03 -7.81 6.61
C GLY A 202 -14.38 -9.05 5.80
N LEU A 203 -14.60 -8.94 4.49
CA LEU A 203 -15.12 -10.05 3.68
C LEU A 203 -14.15 -11.22 3.57
N ALA A 204 -12.89 -10.96 3.20
CA ALA A 204 -11.87 -12.01 3.11
C ALA A 204 -11.56 -12.61 4.49
N ALA A 205 -11.53 -11.77 5.52
CA ALA A 205 -11.40 -12.16 6.91
C ALA A 205 -12.55 -13.07 7.37
N ALA A 206 -13.80 -12.77 7.00
CA ALA A 206 -14.94 -13.62 7.31
C ALA A 206 -14.87 -14.99 6.60
N VAL A 207 -14.42 -15.03 5.33
CA VAL A 207 -14.21 -16.28 4.58
C VAL A 207 -13.15 -17.14 5.27
N MET A 208 -12.02 -16.54 5.64
CA MET A 208 -10.96 -17.22 6.38
C MET A 208 -11.42 -17.68 7.75
N ALA A 209 -12.14 -16.83 8.50
CA ALA A 209 -12.67 -17.15 9.81
C ALA A 209 -13.57 -18.39 9.76
N LEU A 210 -14.39 -18.53 8.70
CA LEU A 210 -15.22 -19.72 8.47
C LEU A 210 -14.42 -20.95 8.00
N GLY A 211 -13.10 -20.86 7.86
CA GLY A 211 -12.21 -21.97 7.52
C GLY A 211 -12.15 -22.28 6.02
N HIS A 212 -12.55 -21.34 5.17
CA HIS A 212 -12.52 -21.51 3.72
C HIS A 212 -11.33 -20.79 3.10
N ASP A 213 -10.75 -21.41 2.07
CA ASP A 213 -9.71 -20.79 1.26
C ASP A 213 -10.33 -19.73 0.34
N TYR A 214 -9.75 -18.54 0.32
CA TYR A 214 -10.25 -17.39 -0.43
C TYR A 214 -10.37 -17.68 -1.93
N ALA A 215 -9.36 -18.34 -2.51
CA ALA A 215 -9.31 -18.63 -3.94
C ALA A 215 -10.19 -19.81 -4.38
N SER A 216 -10.83 -20.50 -3.43
CA SER A 216 -11.67 -21.66 -3.72
C SER A 216 -13.09 -21.26 -4.20
N PRO A 217 -13.75 -22.09 -5.03
CA PRO A 217 -15.16 -21.90 -5.37
C PRO A 217 -16.08 -21.85 -4.15
N GLU A 218 -15.76 -22.61 -3.10
CA GLU A 218 -16.44 -22.60 -1.82
C GLU A 218 -16.27 -21.26 -1.10
N GLY A 219 -15.06 -20.71 -1.08
CA GLY A 219 -14.77 -19.38 -0.53
C GLY A 219 -15.58 -18.28 -1.21
N ALA A 220 -15.62 -18.28 -2.55
CA ALA A 220 -16.46 -17.36 -3.32
C ALA A 220 -17.97 -17.55 -3.03
N SER A 221 -18.43 -18.79 -2.82
CA SER A 221 -19.82 -19.08 -2.44
C SER A 221 -20.18 -18.55 -1.06
N VAL A 222 -19.26 -18.69 -0.09
CA VAL A 222 -19.39 -18.17 1.28
C VAL A 222 -19.42 -16.64 1.27
N ALA A 223 -18.50 -16.00 0.56
CA ALA A 223 -18.47 -14.54 0.40
C ALA A 223 -19.78 -14.00 -0.18
N ALA A 224 -20.31 -14.64 -1.23
CA ALA A 224 -21.59 -14.28 -1.83
C ALA A 224 -22.77 -14.50 -0.86
N ALA A 225 -22.73 -15.55 -0.03
CA ALA A 225 -23.77 -15.81 0.95
C ALA A 225 -23.75 -14.77 2.09
N LEU A 226 -22.58 -14.34 2.56
CA LEU A 226 -22.43 -13.24 3.52
C LEU A 226 -22.98 -11.93 2.95
N CYS A 227 -22.64 -11.60 1.69
CA CYS A 227 -23.20 -10.45 0.98
C CYS A 227 -24.73 -10.52 0.87
N ALA A 228 -25.30 -11.69 0.57
CA ALA A 228 -26.74 -11.88 0.49
C ALA A 228 -27.44 -11.71 1.85
N LEU A 229 -26.83 -12.20 2.93
CA LEU A 229 -27.33 -12.02 4.29
C LEU A 229 -27.29 -10.53 4.68
N ALA A 230 -26.18 -9.86 4.41
CA ALA A 230 -26.03 -8.43 4.70
C ALA A 230 -27.06 -7.59 3.93
N ARG A 231 -27.22 -7.87 2.64
CA ARG A 231 -28.25 -7.24 1.81
C ARG A 231 -29.66 -7.50 2.32
N SER A 232 -29.95 -8.70 2.81
CA SER A 232 -31.25 -9.04 3.38
C SER A 232 -31.56 -8.19 4.62
N GLY A 233 -30.59 -8.02 5.53
CA GLY A 233 -30.71 -7.16 6.72
C GLY A 233 -30.89 -5.69 6.36
N ALA A 234 -30.00 -5.14 5.54
CA ALA A 234 -30.01 -3.72 5.20
C ALA A 234 -31.20 -3.31 4.32
N SER A 235 -31.44 -4.03 3.21
CA SER A 235 -32.43 -3.62 2.19
C SER A 235 -33.81 -4.29 2.34
N GLY A 236 -33.92 -5.34 3.15
CA GLY A 236 -35.15 -6.10 3.36
C GLY A 236 -35.47 -7.10 2.24
N THR A 237 -34.51 -7.40 1.36
CA THR A 237 -34.65 -8.50 0.39
C THR A 237 -34.70 -9.85 1.08
N ALA A 238 -35.19 -10.88 0.39
CA ALA A 238 -35.13 -12.24 0.90
C ALA A 238 -33.68 -12.73 1.01
N PHE A 239 -33.41 -13.61 1.97
CA PHE A 239 -32.18 -14.39 2.08
C PHE A 239 -32.47 -15.83 1.60
N PRO A 240 -32.06 -16.20 0.37
CA PRO A 240 -32.46 -17.47 -0.24
C PRO A 240 -31.88 -18.70 0.47
N ALA A 241 -32.62 -19.82 0.41
CA ALA A 241 -32.22 -21.08 1.04
C ALA A 241 -30.87 -21.65 0.58
N GLY A 242 -30.46 -21.36 -0.67
CA GLY A 242 -29.14 -21.76 -1.17
C GLY A 242 -28.00 -21.11 -0.38
N HIS A 243 -28.05 -19.79 -0.20
CA HIS A 243 -27.07 -19.05 0.60
C HIS A 243 -27.18 -19.39 2.10
N ALA A 244 -28.39 -19.58 2.60
CA ALA A 244 -28.61 -20.00 3.99
C ALA A 244 -27.93 -21.33 4.30
N LYS A 245 -28.06 -22.30 3.38
CA LYS A 245 -27.37 -23.60 3.49
C LYS A 245 -25.84 -23.45 3.45
N THR A 246 -25.30 -22.56 2.61
CA THR A 246 -23.85 -22.31 2.54
C THR A 246 -23.29 -21.81 3.87
N LEU A 247 -24.05 -21.00 4.62
CA LEU A 247 -23.63 -20.47 5.92
C LEU A 247 -24.07 -21.30 7.13
N ASP A 248 -24.74 -22.43 6.91
CA ASP A 248 -25.41 -23.23 7.96
C ASP A 248 -26.38 -22.40 8.82
N THR A 249 -27.24 -21.64 8.16
CA THR A 249 -28.21 -20.73 8.78
C THR A 249 -29.62 -20.92 8.20
N ASP A 250 -30.61 -20.26 8.82
CA ASP A 250 -31.98 -20.25 8.31
C ASP A 250 -32.20 -19.22 7.20
N SER A 251 -32.98 -19.63 6.19
CA SER A 251 -33.44 -18.72 5.13
C SER A 251 -34.39 -17.66 5.68
N ARG A 252 -34.38 -16.45 5.10
CA ARG A 252 -35.26 -15.35 5.52
C ARG A 252 -36.16 -14.89 4.38
N LYS A 253 -37.42 -14.62 4.69
CA LYS A 253 -38.36 -13.98 3.76
C LYS A 253 -38.05 -12.48 3.66
N ALA A 254 -38.43 -11.86 2.55
CA ALA A 254 -38.31 -10.41 2.40
C ALA A 254 -39.12 -9.68 3.48
N SER A 255 -38.53 -8.63 4.07
CA SER A 255 -39.06 -7.87 5.20
C SER A 255 -39.31 -6.40 4.83
N GLY A 256 -40.03 -6.16 3.73
CA GLY A 256 -40.36 -4.81 3.24
C GLY A 256 -39.14 -4.05 2.69
N LYS A 257 -39.28 -3.42 1.52
CA LYS A 257 -38.16 -2.74 0.86
C LYS A 257 -37.73 -1.50 1.66
N ARG A 258 -36.46 -1.44 2.03
CA ARG A 258 -35.79 -0.25 2.59
C ARG A 258 -34.95 0.42 1.50
N ALA A 259 -34.87 1.75 1.55
CA ALA A 259 -34.06 2.53 0.62
C ALA A 259 -32.60 2.52 1.08
N CYS A 260 -31.96 1.36 1.05
CA CYS A 260 -30.57 1.22 1.47
C CYS A 260 -29.80 0.37 0.48
N ASP A 261 -28.73 0.96 -0.06
CA ASP A 261 -27.81 0.28 -0.95
C ASP A 261 -26.78 -0.50 -0.14
N VAL A 262 -26.37 -1.67 -0.63
CA VAL A 262 -25.27 -2.44 -0.05
C VAL A 262 -24.18 -2.55 -1.09
N LEU A 263 -22.99 -2.07 -0.74
CA LEU A 263 -21.88 -1.82 -1.66
C LEU A 263 -20.63 -2.57 -1.19
N LEU A 264 -19.85 -3.06 -2.15
CA LEU A 264 -18.45 -3.46 -1.93
C LEU A 264 -17.59 -2.48 -2.69
N LEU A 265 -16.89 -1.62 -1.94
CA LEU A 265 -16.04 -0.56 -2.48
C LEU A 265 -14.64 -0.70 -1.88
N PRO A 266 -13.59 -0.27 -2.60
CA PRO A 266 -12.31 -0.03 -1.99
C PRO A 266 -12.45 1.09 -0.94
N VAL A 267 -11.85 0.90 0.23
CA VAL A 267 -11.89 1.89 1.33
C VAL A 267 -10.47 2.34 1.61
N GLY A 268 -10.17 3.62 1.37
CA GLY A 268 -8.81 4.16 1.50
C GLY A 268 -8.31 4.22 2.95
N ASP A 269 -9.17 4.65 3.87
CA ASP A 269 -8.82 4.91 5.28
C ASP A 269 -9.55 3.93 6.23
N LEU A 270 -9.62 2.65 5.86
CA LEU A 270 -10.36 1.65 6.65
C LEU A 270 -9.89 1.60 8.10
N GLY A 271 -8.58 1.71 8.37
CA GLY A 271 -8.03 1.72 9.72
C GLY A 271 -8.45 2.93 10.58
N VAL A 272 -8.92 4.01 9.96
CA VAL A 272 -9.49 5.17 10.69
C VAL A 272 -10.98 4.95 10.97
N LEU A 273 -11.70 4.34 10.04
CA LEU A 273 -13.15 4.16 10.12
C LEU A 273 -13.57 2.91 10.91
N LEU A 274 -12.78 1.83 10.81
CA LEU A 274 -12.91 0.55 11.49
C LEU A 274 -11.51 -0.04 11.75
N PRO A 275 -10.83 0.36 12.84
CA PRO A 275 -9.45 -0.02 13.12
C PRO A 275 -9.18 -1.53 13.18
N GLU A 276 -10.14 -2.30 13.68
CA GLU A 276 -10.03 -3.75 13.88
C GLU A 276 -10.39 -4.58 12.64
N CYS A 277 -10.78 -3.93 11.53
CA CYS A 277 -11.26 -4.63 10.35
C CYS A 277 -10.10 -5.22 9.54
N GLU A 278 -10.01 -6.55 9.51
CA GLU A 278 -8.85 -7.29 9.02
C GLU A 278 -8.76 -7.42 7.48
N SER A 279 -9.77 -6.96 6.73
CA SER A 279 -9.74 -6.94 5.26
C SER A 279 -10.68 -5.89 4.65
N ALA A 280 -10.29 -5.33 3.50
CA ALA A 280 -11.01 -4.25 2.85
C ALA A 280 -11.59 -4.67 1.48
N GLY A 281 -12.86 -4.31 1.24
CA GLY A 281 -13.53 -4.57 -0.04
C GLY A 281 -13.49 -6.06 -0.42
N THR A 282 -13.00 -6.34 -1.63
CA THR A 282 -12.81 -7.70 -2.14
C THR A 282 -11.38 -8.20 -2.04
N ALA A 283 -10.42 -7.41 -1.56
CA ALA A 283 -9.02 -7.82 -1.60
C ALA A 283 -8.78 -9.05 -0.69
N PRO A 284 -7.93 -10.00 -1.12
CA PRO A 284 -7.53 -11.12 -0.26
C PRO A 284 -6.75 -10.60 0.96
N MET A 285 -6.76 -11.38 2.06
CA MET A 285 -5.90 -11.09 3.20
C MET A 285 -4.44 -11.30 2.81
N THR A 286 -3.59 -10.30 3.02
CA THR A 286 -2.14 -10.38 2.75
C THR A 286 -1.33 -10.72 4.00
N SER A 287 -1.90 -10.50 5.19
CA SER A 287 -1.29 -10.81 6.47
C SER A 287 -2.32 -11.41 7.41
N VAL A 288 -1.85 -12.24 8.34
CA VAL A 288 -2.63 -12.82 9.45
C VAL A 288 -1.98 -12.55 10.79
N LEU A 289 -1.04 -11.61 10.84
CA LEU A 289 -0.54 -11.07 12.08
C LEU A 289 -1.45 -9.95 12.58
N ALA A 290 -1.59 -9.89 13.88
CA ALA A 290 -2.13 -8.76 14.61
C ALA A 290 -1.12 -8.37 15.70
N PHE A 291 -0.88 -7.07 15.84
CA PHE A 291 0.06 -6.51 16.81
C PHE A 291 -0.75 -5.98 18.00
N GLY A 292 -0.63 -6.64 19.14
CA GLY A 292 -1.22 -6.18 20.41
C GLY A 292 -0.20 -5.43 21.28
N ASP A 293 -0.62 -5.05 22.49
CA ASP A 293 0.19 -4.26 23.44
C ASP A 293 1.43 -4.99 24.01
N GLU A 294 1.58 -6.32 23.83
CA GLU A 294 2.66 -7.10 24.45
C GLU A 294 3.48 -7.92 23.43
N GLU A 295 2.83 -8.70 22.55
CA GLU A 295 3.48 -9.61 21.60
C GLU A 295 2.66 -9.74 20.30
N PRO A 296 3.30 -10.09 19.16
CA PRO A 296 2.58 -10.39 17.94
C PRO A 296 1.72 -11.64 18.15
N THR A 297 0.51 -11.63 17.60
CA THR A 297 -0.41 -12.77 17.64
C THR A 297 -0.99 -13.00 16.25
N LEU A 298 -1.62 -14.16 16.06
CA LEU A 298 -2.50 -14.36 14.92
C LEU A 298 -3.73 -13.45 14.99
N SER A 299 -4.18 -13.01 13.82
CA SER A 299 -5.41 -12.27 13.60
C SER A 299 -6.63 -13.08 14.09
N ARG A 300 -7.75 -12.41 14.39
CA ARG A 300 -9.00 -13.04 14.81
C ARG A 300 -9.50 -13.99 13.73
N ALA A 301 -9.52 -13.58 12.46
CA ALA A 301 -9.89 -14.44 11.34
C ALA A 301 -9.01 -15.69 11.25
N ALA A 302 -7.69 -15.56 11.39
CA ALA A 302 -6.79 -16.69 11.34
C ALA A 302 -6.99 -17.66 12.51
N ARG A 303 -7.15 -17.15 13.74
CA ARG A 303 -7.44 -17.99 14.92
C ARG A 303 -8.71 -18.80 14.73
N LEU A 304 -9.79 -18.17 14.25
CA LEU A 304 -11.06 -18.83 13.98
C LEU A 304 -10.98 -19.83 12.82
N GLY A 305 -10.26 -19.49 11.75
CA GLY A 305 -10.05 -20.37 10.60
C GLY A 305 -9.24 -21.61 10.97
N ILE A 306 -8.14 -21.44 11.70
CA ILE A 306 -7.29 -22.52 12.18
C ILE A 306 -8.06 -23.39 13.18
N ALA A 307 -8.82 -22.80 14.11
CA ALA A 307 -9.65 -23.56 15.05
C ALA A 307 -10.65 -24.49 14.35
N ARG A 308 -11.13 -24.13 13.16
CA ARG A 308 -12.03 -24.97 12.35
C ARG A 308 -11.31 -26.03 11.54
N ARG A 309 -10.14 -25.69 10.98
CA ARG A 309 -9.40 -26.55 10.04
C ARG A 309 -8.45 -27.53 10.73
N ALA A 310 -7.77 -27.06 11.78
CA ALA A 310 -6.74 -27.77 12.52
C ALA A 310 -6.69 -27.29 13.99
N PRO A 311 -7.75 -27.54 14.79
CA PRO A 311 -7.85 -27.07 16.17
C PRO A 311 -6.68 -27.51 17.06
N GLU A 312 -6.11 -28.68 16.79
CA GLU A 312 -4.95 -29.23 17.49
C GLU A 312 -3.66 -28.44 17.25
N ARG A 313 -3.56 -27.69 16.15
CA ARG A 313 -2.38 -26.90 15.79
C ARG A 313 -2.43 -25.47 16.32
N LEU A 314 -3.60 -24.97 16.73
CA LEU A 314 -3.75 -23.58 17.17
C LEU A 314 -2.87 -23.21 18.37
N PRO A 315 -2.72 -24.03 19.43
CA PRO A 315 -1.86 -23.68 20.56
C PRO A 315 -0.39 -23.53 20.15
N GLU A 316 0.13 -24.49 19.36
CA GLU A 316 1.50 -24.45 18.82
C GLU A 316 1.71 -23.26 17.88
N ALA A 317 0.70 -22.94 17.06
CA ALA A 317 0.73 -21.79 16.16
C ALA A 317 0.85 -20.46 16.93
N LEU A 318 0.08 -20.29 18.01
CA LEU A 318 0.13 -19.08 18.83
C LEU A 318 1.46 -18.94 19.57
N GLU A 319 1.97 -20.03 20.16
CA GLU A 319 3.28 -20.06 20.83
C GLU A 319 4.40 -19.67 19.85
N ARG A 320 4.41 -20.27 18.67
CA ARG A 320 5.43 -20.00 17.65
C ARG A 320 5.40 -18.58 17.09
N ILE A 321 4.22 -17.94 17.06
CA ILE A 321 4.09 -16.54 16.63
C ILE A 321 4.54 -15.58 17.73
N ALA A 322 4.14 -15.81 18.98
CA ALA A 322 4.63 -15.05 20.13
C ALA A 322 6.16 -15.09 20.22
N GLU A 323 6.73 -16.26 19.96
CA GLU A 323 8.17 -16.50 19.94
C GLU A 323 8.91 -15.83 18.77
N SER A 324 8.24 -15.52 17.66
CA SER A 324 8.88 -15.00 16.44
C SER A 324 9.67 -13.69 16.66
N GLY A 325 9.23 -12.82 17.56
CA GLY A 325 9.96 -11.59 17.91
C GLY A 325 11.30 -11.84 18.62
N THR A 326 11.39 -12.91 19.43
CA THR A 326 12.59 -13.22 20.22
C THR A 326 13.59 -14.09 19.44
N PHE A 327 13.12 -15.05 18.64
CA PHE A 327 13.99 -15.88 17.81
C PHE A 327 14.60 -15.13 16.63
N GLY A 328 13.90 -14.11 16.11
CA GLY A 328 14.40 -13.32 14.99
C GLY A 328 15.71 -12.59 15.31
N LEU A 329 15.83 -12.01 16.52
CA LEU A 329 17.04 -11.26 16.90
C LEU A 329 18.28 -12.18 16.99
N ASP A 330 18.16 -13.35 17.62
CA ASP A 330 19.29 -14.29 17.74
C ASP A 330 19.72 -14.83 16.37
N ARG A 331 18.75 -15.14 15.50
CA ARG A 331 19.04 -15.61 14.15
C ARG A 331 19.65 -14.52 13.26
N ALA A 332 19.18 -13.29 13.38
CA ALA A 332 19.57 -12.17 12.52
C ALA A 332 20.98 -11.65 12.84
N ILE A 333 21.29 -11.44 14.12
CA ILE A 333 22.55 -10.80 14.54
C ILE A 333 23.33 -11.59 15.60
N GLY A 334 22.67 -12.50 16.32
CA GLY A 334 23.24 -13.35 17.37
C GLY A 334 23.24 -12.68 18.74
N LEU A 335 22.50 -13.20 19.71
CA LEU A 335 22.45 -12.68 21.08
C LEU A 335 23.82 -12.72 21.73
N ASP A 336 24.59 -13.79 21.50
CA ASP A 336 25.96 -13.88 22.00
C ASP A 336 26.89 -12.82 21.38
N ARG A 337 26.71 -12.49 20.09
CA ARG A 337 27.49 -11.41 19.43
C ARG A 337 27.14 -10.03 19.98
N LEU A 338 25.89 -9.83 20.38
CA LEU A 338 25.44 -8.60 21.04
C LEU A 338 25.98 -8.52 22.48
N ARG A 339 25.90 -9.61 23.25
CA ARG A 339 26.49 -9.68 24.61
C ARG A 339 27.99 -9.42 24.59
N ASP A 340 28.71 -10.02 23.66
CA ASP A 340 30.15 -9.80 23.46
C ASP A 340 30.51 -8.33 23.17
N ARG A 341 29.53 -7.57 22.66
CA ARG A 341 29.65 -6.13 22.39
C ARG A 341 29.14 -5.25 23.52
N GLY A 342 28.67 -5.81 24.63
CA GLY A 342 28.30 -5.05 25.83
C GLY A 342 26.80 -4.82 26.01
N PHE A 343 25.93 -5.41 25.18
CA PHE A 343 24.50 -5.41 25.46
C PHE A 343 24.20 -6.33 26.64
N SER A 344 23.57 -5.78 27.69
CA SER A 344 23.09 -6.56 28.84
C SER A 344 21.84 -7.37 28.49
N ASP A 345 21.49 -8.37 29.31
CA ASP A 345 20.25 -9.13 29.10
C ASP A 345 19.01 -8.23 29.19
N GLU A 346 19.03 -7.19 30.05
CA GLU A 346 17.96 -6.18 30.11
C GLU A 346 17.84 -5.40 28.80
N ALA A 347 18.97 -5.00 28.19
CA ALA A 347 18.96 -4.33 26.90
C ALA A 347 18.38 -5.23 25.80
N LEU A 348 18.77 -6.50 25.78
CA LEU A 348 18.30 -7.48 24.80
C LEU A 348 16.80 -7.75 24.96
N ASP A 349 16.29 -7.85 26.17
CA ASP A 349 14.86 -8.02 26.43
C ASP A 349 14.03 -6.83 25.92
N ARG A 350 14.53 -5.59 26.07
CA ARG A 350 13.87 -4.39 25.53
C ARG A 350 13.86 -4.38 23.99
N VAL A 351 14.99 -4.74 23.38
CA VAL A 351 15.11 -4.83 21.91
C VAL A 351 14.19 -5.91 21.35
N SER A 352 14.20 -7.11 21.93
CA SER A 352 13.34 -8.23 21.49
C SER A 352 11.86 -7.88 21.60
N ARG A 353 11.45 -7.18 22.67
CA ARG A 353 10.07 -6.68 22.81
C ARG A 353 9.72 -5.67 21.73
N ALA A 354 10.57 -4.67 21.49
CA ALA A 354 10.34 -3.68 20.45
C ALA A 354 10.24 -4.31 19.05
N LEU A 355 11.08 -5.31 18.74
CA LEU A 355 10.98 -6.08 17.50
C LEU A 355 9.67 -6.87 17.43
N GLY A 356 9.22 -7.48 18.54
CA GLY A 356 7.92 -8.16 18.64
C GLY A 356 6.73 -7.23 18.41
N GLU A 357 6.83 -5.98 18.86
CA GLU A 357 5.85 -4.91 18.60
C GLU A 357 5.88 -4.41 17.14
N GLY A 358 6.73 -5.00 16.28
CA GLY A 358 6.82 -4.67 14.86
C GLY A 358 7.73 -3.48 14.54
N LEU A 359 8.54 -3.00 15.50
CA LEU A 359 9.52 -1.96 15.20
C LEU A 359 10.64 -2.52 14.32
N PRO A 360 11.12 -1.77 13.31
CA PRO A 360 12.29 -2.17 12.54
C PRO A 360 13.56 -2.18 13.40
N LEU A 361 14.57 -2.96 13.00
CA LEU A 361 15.83 -3.14 13.75
C LEU A 361 16.46 -1.80 14.19
N ASN A 362 16.48 -0.81 13.31
CA ASN A 362 17.04 0.51 13.63
C ASN A 362 16.24 1.28 14.71
N ALA A 363 14.93 1.06 14.81
CA ALA A 363 14.09 1.67 15.84
C ALA A 363 14.19 0.88 17.16
N ALA A 364 14.28 -0.45 17.09
CA ALA A 364 14.48 -1.30 18.27
C ALA A 364 15.81 -1.03 19.00
N PHE A 365 16.87 -0.66 18.28
CA PHE A 365 18.15 -0.24 18.85
C PHE A 365 18.25 1.28 19.11
N SER A 366 17.12 2.00 19.15
CA SER A 366 17.11 3.44 19.40
C SER A 366 17.20 3.79 20.90
N ARG A 367 17.55 5.04 21.18
CA ARG A 367 17.50 5.64 22.52
C ARG A 367 16.13 5.49 23.20
N TRP A 368 15.04 5.54 22.45
CA TRP A 368 13.69 5.46 23.03
C TRP A 368 13.37 4.07 23.60
N VAL A 369 13.99 3.03 23.05
CA VAL A 369 13.82 1.63 23.49
C VAL A 369 14.85 1.27 24.55
N LEU A 370 16.14 1.54 24.29
CA LEU A 370 17.23 1.19 25.20
C LEU A 370 17.29 2.11 26.42
N GLY A 371 17.01 3.40 26.24
CA GLY A 371 17.13 4.42 27.28
C GLY A 371 18.57 4.87 27.51
N ASP A 372 18.69 6.08 28.07
CA ASP A 372 19.97 6.76 28.30
C ASP A 372 20.91 5.98 29.21
N GLU A 373 20.35 5.30 30.22
CA GLU A 373 21.11 4.54 31.22
C GLU A 373 21.81 3.34 30.58
N ILE A 374 21.13 2.56 29.73
CA ILE A 374 21.74 1.42 29.04
C ILE A 374 22.82 1.90 28.07
N ILE A 375 22.57 3.00 27.36
CA ILE A 375 23.54 3.53 26.38
C ILE A 375 24.80 4.08 27.09
N SER A 376 24.63 4.79 28.22
CA SER A 376 25.77 5.32 28.98
C SER A 376 26.53 4.25 29.77
N ASP A 377 25.82 3.35 30.43
CA ASP A 377 26.39 2.52 31.50
C ASP A 377 26.83 1.16 30.95
N ASP A 378 25.98 0.52 30.14
CA ASP A 378 26.26 -0.80 29.55
C ASP A 378 27.13 -0.65 28.30
N LEU A 379 26.67 0.16 27.34
CA LEU A 379 27.34 0.34 26.04
C LEU A 379 28.53 1.31 26.08
N ARG A 380 28.64 2.11 27.16
CA ARG A 380 29.71 3.09 27.38
C ARG A 380 29.88 4.09 26.23
N LEU A 381 28.78 4.45 25.59
CA LEU A 381 28.77 5.42 24.50
C LEU A 381 28.61 6.85 25.04
N PRO A 382 29.26 7.84 24.40
CA PRO A 382 29.12 9.24 24.81
C PRO A 382 27.73 9.80 24.45
N PRO A 383 27.27 10.88 25.14
CA PRO A 383 25.95 11.49 24.89
C PRO A 383 25.69 11.91 23.44
N GLU A 384 26.75 12.25 22.69
CA GLU A 384 26.66 12.61 21.27
C GLU A 384 26.16 11.46 20.38
N SER A 385 26.27 10.20 20.85
CA SER A 385 25.78 9.01 20.17
C SER A 385 24.31 8.71 20.47
N PHE A 386 23.67 9.44 21.39
CA PHE A 386 22.30 9.15 21.83
C PHE A 386 21.27 9.60 20.79
N ASP A 387 21.63 10.59 19.99
CA ASP A 387 20.78 11.11 18.91
C ASP A 387 21.06 10.39 17.56
N SER A 388 21.95 9.40 17.55
CA SER A 388 22.14 8.54 16.37
C SER A 388 20.98 7.56 16.23
N ASP A 389 20.61 7.24 14.99
CA ASP A 389 19.65 6.17 14.74
C ASP A 389 20.22 4.82 15.22
N GLY A 390 19.39 3.79 15.41
CA GLY A 390 19.88 2.51 15.94
C GLY A 390 20.92 1.83 15.04
N ARG A 391 20.99 2.18 13.74
CA ARG A 391 22.09 1.77 12.85
C ARG A 391 23.42 2.40 13.26
N GLY A 392 23.41 3.69 13.62
CA GLY A 392 24.55 4.40 14.19
C GLY A 392 25.04 3.75 15.49
N LEU A 393 24.12 3.39 16.38
CA LEU A 393 24.44 2.71 17.64
C LEU A 393 25.06 1.32 17.39
N LEU A 394 24.43 0.47 16.57
CA LEU A 394 25.00 -0.83 16.19
C LEU A 394 26.38 -0.69 15.53
N SER A 395 26.57 0.32 14.68
CA SER A 395 27.86 0.62 14.05
C SER A 395 28.92 1.02 15.07
N ALA A 396 28.55 1.84 16.07
CA ALA A 396 29.44 2.24 17.16
C ALA A 396 29.86 1.05 18.04
N MET A 397 28.96 0.08 18.21
CA MET A 397 29.26 -1.21 18.87
C MET A 397 30.02 -2.19 17.98
N GLY A 398 30.38 -1.80 16.75
CA GLY A 398 31.27 -2.54 15.86
C GLY A 398 30.57 -3.59 15.00
N PHE A 399 29.28 -3.45 14.73
CA PHE A 399 28.62 -4.18 13.64
C PHE A 399 28.89 -3.50 12.30
N SER A 400 29.16 -4.28 11.26
CA SER A 400 29.36 -3.70 9.93
C SER A 400 28.03 -3.29 9.30
N ARG A 401 28.07 -2.38 8.32
CA ARG A 401 26.89 -2.04 7.52
C ARG A 401 26.26 -3.27 6.85
N SER A 402 27.09 -4.24 6.45
CA SER A 402 26.60 -5.50 5.89
C SER A 402 25.91 -6.37 6.93
N ASP A 403 26.45 -6.48 8.16
CA ASP A 403 25.78 -7.22 9.24
C ASP A 403 24.40 -6.61 9.54
N ILE A 404 24.32 -5.28 9.61
CA ILE A 404 23.08 -4.56 9.90
C ILE A 404 22.05 -4.75 8.78
N GLN A 405 22.46 -4.61 7.51
CA GLN A 405 21.56 -4.84 6.37
C GLN A 405 21.10 -6.30 6.28
N SER A 406 21.99 -7.26 6.54
CA SER A 406 21.62 -8.69 6.57
C SER A 406 20.68 -9.00 7.73
N ALA A 407 20.88 -8.39 8.90
CA ALA A 407 19.99 -8.54 10.04
C ALA A 407 18.62 -7.90 9.80
N GLU A 408 18.58 -6.70 9.20
CA GLU A 408 17.34 -6.04 8.78
C GLU A 408 16.57 -6.90 7.79
N ALA A 409 17.24 -7.39 6.73
CA ALA A 409 16.61 -8.25 5.73
C ALA A 409 16.17 -9.62 6.30
N ALA A 410 16.80 -10.10 7.37
CA ALA A 410 16.42 -11.35 8.02
C ALA A 410 15.21 -11.18 8.95
N LEU A 411 15.04 -10.01 9.56
CA LEU A 411 13.92 -9.68 10.45
C LEU A 411 12.69 -9.19 9.69
N ASP A 412 12.90 -8.52 8.56
CA ASP A 412 11.82 -8.01 7.72
C ASP A 412 11.00 -9.17 7.16
N GLY A 413 9.70 -9.20 7.48
CA GLY A 413 8.78 -10.24 7.05
C GLY A 413 8.89 -11.60 7.75
N GLU A 414 9.81 -11.83 8.70
CA GLU A 414 9.98 -13.16 9.32
C GLU A 414 8.74 -13.64 10.09
N GLY A 415 8.12 -12.74 10.85
CA GLY A 415 6.84 -13.03 11.53
C GLY A 415 5.74 -13.36 10.51
N GLU A 416 5.70 -12.65 9.40
CA GLU A 416 4.70 -12.86 8.34
C GLU A 416 4.95 -14.17 7.60
N ASP A 417 6.20 -14.54 7.34
CA ASP A 417 6.59 -15.81 6.75
C ASP A 417 6.20 -16.99 7.65
N ILE A 418 6.46 -16.88 8.96
CA ILE A 418 6.05 -17.89 9.94
C ILE A 418 4.51 -17.99 9.97
N ALA A 419 3.81 -16.86 10.02
CA ALA A 419 2.35 -16.84 10.05
C ALA A 419 1.73 -17.41 8.77
N SER A 420 2.31 -17.07 7.61
CA SER A 420 1.95 -17.58 6.30
C SER A 420 2.16 -19.09 6.19
N LEU A 421 3.31 -19.58 6.67
CA LEU A 421 3.60 -21.01 6.70
C LEU A 421 2.61 -21.75 7.59
N ILE A 422 2.36 -21.25 8.80
CA ILE A 422 1.37 -21.81 9.75
C ILE A 422 -0.03 -21.85 9.13
N ALA A 423 -0.48 -20.74 8.51
CA ALA A 423 -1.77 -20.67 7.86
C ALA A 423 -1.87 -21.71 6.73
N SER A 424 -0.85 -21.80 5.87
CA SER A 424 -0.79 -22.73 4.75
C SER A 424 -0.82 -24.19 5.21
N ASP A 425 -0.07 -24.50 6.27
CA ASP A 425 -0.03 -25.78 6.96
C ASP A 425 -1.39 -26.18 7.56
N CYS A 426 -2.25 -25.20 7.88
CA CYS A 426 -3.63 -25.38 8.31
C CYS A 426 -4.64 -25.29 7.15
N GLY A 427 -4.16 -25.21 5.90
CA GLY A 427 -4.97 -25.14 4.70
C GLY A 427 -5.65 -23.79 4.46
N LEU A 428 -5.08 -22.70 4.96
CA LEU A 428 -5.51 -21.33 4.71
C LEU A 428 -4.41 -20.61 3.93
N GLN A 429 -4.73 -20.05 2.77
CA GLN A 429 -3.75 -19.33 1.95
C GLN A 429 -3.89 -17.82 2.16
N LEU A 430 -2.75 -17.14 2.12
CA LEU A 430 -2.66 -15.68 2.10
C LEU A 430 -2.41 -15.19 0.69
N GLY A 431 -2.98 -14.04 0.36
CA GLY A 431 -3.02 -13.52 -0.98
C GLY A 431 -3.86 -14.38 -1.92
N ALA A 432 -4.11 -13.82 -3.10
CA ALA A 432 -4.74 -14.53 -4.20
C ALA A 432 -4.35 -13.86 -5.52
N GLY A 433 -4.33 -14.63 -6.60
CA GLY A 433 -4.13 -14.06 -7.93
C GLY A 433 -5.34 -13.25 -8.40
N PRO A 434 -5.18 -12.38 -9.42
CA PRO A 434 -6.26 -11.58 -10.00
C PRO A 434 -7.53 -12.36 -10.35
N GLU A 435 -7.38 -13.56 -10.92
CA GLU A 435 -8.51 -14.42 -11.32
C GLU A 435 -9.39 -14.81 -10.13
N ALA A 436 -8.78 -15.11 -8.98
CA ALA A 436 -9.48 -15.51 -7.76
C ALA A 436 -10.25 -14.33 -7.16
N GLU A 437 -9.65 -13.14 -7.13
CA GLU A 437 -10.35 -11.94 -6.68
C GLU A 437 -11.52 -11.58 -7.60
N ILE A 438 -11.34 -11.62 -8.92
CA ILE A 438 -12.43 -11.38 -9.89
C ILE A 438 -13.54 -12.41 -9.70
N ALA A 439 -13.21 -13.69 -9.48
CA ALA A 439 -14.21 -14.73 -9.26
C ALA A 439 -15.03 -14.49 -7.99
N LEU A 440 -14.37 -14.15 -6.87
CA LEU A 440 -15.03 -13.83 -5.61
C LEU A 440 -15.88 -12.56 -5.71
N ALA A 441 -15.32 -11.48 -6.27
CA ALA A 441 -16.03 -10.22 -6.51
C ALA A 441 -17.26 -10.42 -7.41
N SER A 442 -17.14 -11.24 -8.46
CA SER A 442 -18.26 -11.58 -9.36
C SER A 442 -19.38 -12.36 -8.66
N ALA A 443 -19.02 -13.27 -7.75
CA ALA A 443 -20.01 -13.99 -6.94
C ALA A 443 -20.75 -13.03 -6.00
N CYS A 444 -20.01 -12.10 -5.37
CA CYS A 444 -20.57 -11.07 -4.51
C CYS A 444 -21.47 -10.09 -5.28
N ALA A 445 -21.06 -9.65 -6.46
CA ALA A 445 -21.85 -8.76 -7.33
C ALA A 445 -23.22 -9.37 -7.67
N LYS A 446 -23.27 -10.67 -7.94
CA LYS A 446 -24.54 -11.39 -8.17
C LYS A 446 -25.43 -11.40 -6.93
N ALA A 447 -24.87 -11.60 -5.75
CA ALA A 447 -25.60 -11.59 -4.48
C ALA A 447 -26.14 -10.19 -4.13
N LEU A 448 -25.34 -9.15 -4.38
CA LEU A 448 -25.70 -7.76 -4.12
C LEU A 448 -26.64 -7.17 -5.18
N GLY A 449 -26.65 -7.73 -6.39
CA GLY A 449 -27.40 -7.20 -7.53
C GLY A 449 -26.66 -6.08 -8.26
N GLY A 450 -25.32 -6.06 -8.19
CA GLY A 450 -24.43 -5.06 -8.78
C GLY A 450 -23.52 -4.39 -7.73
N ASN A 451 -22.88 -3.29 -8.14
CA ASN A 451 -22.17 -2.33 -7.27
C ASN A 451 -20.99 -2.92 -6.47
N VAL A 452 -20.14 -3.68 -7.15
CA VAL A 452 -18.84 -4.10 -6.63
C VAL A 452 -17.77 -3.37 -7.43
N ILE A 453 -16.91 -2.64 -6.74
CA ILE A 453 -15.72 -2.02 -7.31
C ILE A 453 -14.50 -2.70 -6.69
N ILE A 454 -13.60 -3.20 -7.54
CA ILE A 454 -12.32 -3.76 -7.09
C ILE A 454 -11.21 -2.73 -7.29
N SER A 455 -10.21 -2.74 -6.41
CA SER A 455 -9.03 -1.89 -6.56
C SER A 455 -7.95 -2.63 -7.33
N VAL A 456 -7.32 -1.96 -8.27
CA VAL A 456 -6.28 -2.52 -9.13
C VAL A 456 -5.09 -1.56 -9.14
N GLY A 457 -3.91 -2.10 -8.86
CA GLY A 457 -2.66 -1.33 -8.83
C GLY A 457 -2.23 -0.88 -10.23
N ALA A 458 -1.53 0.26 -10.30
CA ALA A 458 -1.08 0.86 -11.56
C ALA A 458 -0.02 0.04 -12.34
N HIS A 459 0.69 -0.89 -11.69
CA HIS A 459 1.83 -1.59 -12.29
C HIS A 459 1.40 -2.98 -12.75
N GLY A 460 1.15 -3.15 -14.05
CA GLY A 460 0.77 -4.44 -14.64
C GLY A 460 -0.67 -4.89 -14.32
N GLY A 461 -1.49 -4.03 -13.70
CA GLY A 461 -2.87 -4.35 -13.34
C GLY A 461 -3.91 -4.15 -14.44
N LEU A 462 -3.57 -3.57 -15.60
CA LEU A 462 -4.57 -3.29 -16.64
C LEU A 462 -5.25 -4.55 -17.19
N ASP A 463 -4.53 -5.67 -17.27
CA ASP A 463 -5.11 -6.97 -17.64
C ASP A 463 -6.19 -7.41 -16.64
N MET A 464 -5.93 -7.22 -15.34
CA MET A 464 -6.92 -7.48 -14.28
C MET A 464 -8.11 -6.52 -14.38
N ALA A 465 -7.85 -5.25 -14.71
CA ALA A 465 -8.91 -4.26 -14.89
C ALA A 465 -9.83 -4.61 -16.06
N GLU A 466 -9.26 -5.00 -17.21
CA GLU A 466 -10.04 -5.45 -18.37
C GLU A 466 -10.88 -6.68 -18.02
N ALA A 467 -10.26 -7.72 -17.46
CA ALA A 467 -10.96 -8.94 -17.05
C ALA A 467 -12.08 -8.68 -16.04
N ALA A 468 -11.87 -7.76 -15.09
CA ALA A 468 -12.89 -7.37 -14.12
C ALA A 468 -14.07 -6.61 -14.78
N LEU A 469 -13.79 -5.70 -15.71
CA LEU A 469 -14.81 -4.98 -16.47
C LEU A 469 -15.63 -5.94 -17.34
N GLU A 470 -14.99 -6.92 -17.99
CA GLU A 470 -15.67 -7.98 -18.75
C GLU A 470 -16.58 -8.84 -17.86
N ALA A 471 -16.17 -9.07 -16.60
CA ALA A 471 -16.99 -9.74 -15.60
C ALA A 471 -18.16 -8.88 -15.06
N GLY A 472 -18.26 -7.62 -15.47
CA GLY A 472 -19.31 -6.68 -15.07
C GLY A 472 -19.06 -5.99 -13.74
N LEU A 473 -17.82 -6.00 -13.25
CA LEU A 473 -17.39 -5.28 -12.05
C LEU A 473 -17.01 -3.84 -12.40
N GLY A 474 -17.01 -2.96 -11.40
CA GLY A 474 -16.31 -1.68 -11.49
C GLY A 474 -14.85 -1.85 -11.08
N VAL A 475 -13.99 -0.96 -11.57
CA VAL A 475 -12.56 -0.97 -11.26
C VAL A 475 -12.14 0.42 -10.80
N GLN A 476 -11.37 0.48 -9.71
CA GLN A 476 -10.59 1.64 -9.31
C GLN A 476 -9.12 1.36 -9.64
N LEU A 477 -8.54 2.20 -10.50
CA LEU A 477 -7.12 2.24 -10.81
C LEU A 477 -6.49 3.33 -9.95
N VAL A 478 -5.57 2.95 -9.08
CA VAL A 478 -4.87 3.88 -8.20
C VAL A 478 -3.46 4.14 -8.74
N GLY A 479 -3.23 5.36 -9.22
CA GLY A 479 -1.93 5.82 -9.65
C GLY A 479 -1.04 6.14 -8.47
N HIS A 480 0.21 5.67 -8.51
CA HIS A 480 1.24 6.07 -7.56
C HIS A 480 2.23 6.95 -8.29
N ARG A 481 2.39 8.18 -7.80
CA ARG A 481 3.48 9.03 -8.23
C ARG A 481 4.74 8.55 -7.53
N THR A 482 5.52 7.74 -8.21
CA THR A 482 6.82 7.33 -7.70
C THR A 482 7.64 8.60 -7.40
N PRO A 483 8.12 8.82 -6.15
CA PRO A 483 9.04 9.90 -5.87
C PRO A 483 10.18 9.85 -6.89
N VAL A 484 10.67 11.00 -7.36
CA VAL A 484 11.70 11.06 -8.43
C VAL A 484 12.92 10.17 -8.11
N GLY A 485 13.22 9.94 -6.83
CA GLY A 485 14.26 9.00 -6.38
C GLY A 485 13.92 7.52 -6.54
N ASP A 486 12.67 7.12 -6.34
CA ASP A 486 12.23 5.73 -6.47
C ASP A 486 11.99 5.35 -7.94
N ASP A 487 11.66 6.29 -8.84
CA ASP A 487 11.60 6.05 -10.30
C ASP A 487 13.02 5.81 -10.84
N ILE A 488 14.01 6.54 -10.31
CA ILE A 488 15.42 6.27 -10.58
C ILE A 488 15.81 4.90 -10.04
N ARG A 489 15.41 4.54 -8.82
CA ARG A 489 15.71 3.22 -8.23
C ARG A 489 15.07 2.08 -9.02
N ALA A 490 13.77 2.16 -9.35
CA ALA A 490 13.07 1.16 -10.15
C ALA A 490 13.65 1.05 -11.56
N ARG A 491 14.06 2.16 -12.18
CA ARG A 491 14.80 2.11 -13.45
C ARG A 491 16.17 1.48 -13.30
N MET A 492 16.87 1.73 -12.21
CA MET A 492 18.15 1.06 -11.91
C MET A 492 17.95 -0.43 -11.70
N ASP A 493 16.93 -0.84 -10.94
CA ASP A 493 16.59 -2.25 -10.71
C ASP A 493 16.18 -2.94 -12.01
N HIS A 494 15.39 -2.28 -12.86
CA HIS A 494 15.06 -2.77 -14.19
C HIS A 494 16.29 -2.88 -15.11
N ILE A 495 17.21 -1.91 -15.07
CA ILE A 495 18.48 -1.96 -15.81
C ILE A 495 19.36 -3.11 -15.29
N VAL A 496 19.39 -3.35 -13.98
CA VAL A 496 20.13 -4.46 -13.37
C VAL A 496 19.51 -5.80 -13.77
N ALA A 497 18.19 -5.95 -13.68
CA ALA A 497 17.48 -7.15 -14.10
C ALA A 497 17.70 -7.44 -15.60
N LEU A 498 17.63 -6.41 -16.46
CA LEU A 498 17.91 -6.56 -17.89
C LEU A 498 19.38 -6.92 -18.15
N ALA A 499 20.31 -6.38 -17.36
CA ALA A 499 21.73 -6.73 -17.45
C ALA A 499 22.00 -8.18 -17.00
N GLU A 500 21.27 -8.66 -15.99
CA GLU A 500 21.29 -10.05 -15.54
C GLU A 500 20.69 -11.00 -16.58
N GLU A 501 19.55 -10.66 -17.19
CA GLU A 501 18.96 -11.43 -18.30
C GLU A 501 19.93 -11.52 -19.50
N ILE A 502 20.58 -10.42 -19.86
CA ILE A 502 21.60 -10.41 -20.93
C ILE A 502 22.83 -11.25 -20.54
N ALA A 503 23.23 -11.23 -19.26
CA ALA A 503 24.34 -12.03 -18.77
C ALA A 503 24.01 -13.53 -18.77
N ASP A 504 22.79 -13.89 -18.38
CA ASP A 504 22.28 -15.27 -18.41
C ASP A 504 22.13 -15.79 -19.85
N GLU A 505 21.68 -14.96 -20.79
CA GLU A 505 21.70 -15.28 -22.22
C GLU A 505 23.14 -15.46 -22.76
N ALA A 506 24.12 -14.72 -22.23
CA ALA A 506 25.52 -14.85 -22.60
C ALA A 506 26.20 -16.10 -22.00
N ASP A 507 25.77 -16.54 -20.83
CA ASP A 507 26.26 -17.74 -20.13
C ASP A 507 25.47 -19.02 -20.47
N ALA A 508 24.37 -18.93 -21.24
CA ALA A 508 23.62 -20.08 -21.72
C ALA A 508 24.50 -21.00 -22.60
N PRO A 509 24.58 -22.31 -22.31
CA PRO A 509 25.39 -23.23 -23.10
C PRO A 509 24.81 -23.42 -24.51
N LEU A 510 25.62 -23.11 -25.53
CA LEU A 510 25.29 -23.33 -26.94
C LEU A 510 24.84 -24.79 -27.17
N ALA A 511 23.62 -24.95 -27.67
CA ALA A 511 23.05 -26.25 -28.02
C ALA A 511 24.00 -27.04 -28.96
N PRO A 512 24.26 -28.33 -28.70
CA PRO A 512 25.16 -29.12 -29.53
C PRO A 512 24.45 -29.53 -30.82
N GLY A 513 24.71 -28.78 -31.90
CA GLY A 513 24.41 -29.25 -33.25
C GLY A 513 24.02 -28.16 -34.24
N SER A 514 24.98 -27.43 -34.80
CA SER A 514 25.09 -27.26 -36.26
C SER A 514 26.35 -26.48 -36.63
N HIS A 515 27.10 -27.11 -37.55
CA HIS A 515 28.22 -26.60 -38.34
C HIS A 515 29.53 -26.21 -37.63
N ALA A 516 30.42 -27.20 -37.62
CA ALA A 516 31.86 -27.00 -37.71
C ALA A 516 32.22 -26.11 -38.91
N GLY A 517 32.75 -24.93 -38.62
CA GLY A 517 33.27 -23.96 -39.58
C GLY A 517 34.06 -22.88 -38.86
N ASP A 518 35.35 -23.16 -38.59
CA ASP A 518 36.43 -22.20 -38.38
C ASP A 518 36.28 -21.19 -37.21
N ARG A 519 36.33 -21.68 -35.96
CA ARG A 519 36.62 -20.81 -34.80
C ARG A 519 38.11 -20.53 -34.73
N LYS A 520 38.56 -19.45 -35.38
CA LYS A 520 39.78 -18.75 -34.97
C LYS A 520 39.64 -18.39 -33.48
N SER A 521 40.66 -18.70 -32.70
CA SER A 521 40.84 -18.15 -31.35
C SER A 521 40.51 -16.66 -31.37
N VAL A 522 39.57 -16.21 -30.51
CA VAL A 522 39.34 -14.78 -30.32
C VAL A 522 40.59 -14.22 -29.64
N ALA A 523 41.54 -13.79 -30.47
CA ALA A 523 42.67 -13.01 -30.03
C ALA A 523 42.10 -11.68 -29.52
N ARG A 524 42.42 -11.31 -28.27
CA ARG A 524 42.14 -9.96 -27.75
C ARG A 524 42.73 -8.94 -28.71
N SER A 525 41.87 -8.29 -29.51
CA SER A 525 42.26 -7.20 -30.38
C SER A 525 42.52 -5.97 -29.52
N ARG A 526 43.71 -5.39 -29.66
CA ARG A 526 43.99 -4.09 -29.04
C ARG A 526 43.30 -3.00 -29.85
N LEU A 527 42.73 -2.03 -29.15
CA LEU A 527 42.20 -0.83 -29.77
C LEU A 527 43.34 -0.08 -30.50
N PRO A 528 43.06 0.55 -31.65
CA PRO A 528 44.06 1.28 -32.40
C PRO A 528 44.60 2.47 -31.58
N ASP A 529 45.85 2.83 -31.83
CA ASP A 529 46.51 3.97 -31.17
C ASP A 529 45.83 5.31 -31.50
N ARG A 530 45.15 5.38 -32.65
CA ARG A 530 44.32 6.52 -33.07
C ARG A 530 42.91 6.05 -33.37
N ARG A 531 41.97 6.41 -32.50
CA ARG A 531 40.59 5.90 -32.51
C ARG A 531 39.67 6.86 -33.25
N LYS A 532 38.77 6.30 -34.05
CA LYS A 532 37.57 7.02 -34.53
C LYS A 532 36.54 6.99 -33.41
N GLY A 533 35.70 8.00 -33.35
CA GLY A 533 34.81 8.18 -32.22
C GLY A 533 33.81 9.28 -32.49
N TYR A 534 32.69 9.18 -31.78
CA TYR A 534 31.63 10.14 -31.77
C TYR A 534 31.67 10.91 -30.46
N ILE A 535 31.48 12.23 -30.54
CA ILE A 535 31.44 13.11 -29.37
C ILE A 535 30.08 13.77 -29.33
N GLN A 536 29.34 13.55 -28.26
CA GLN A 536 28.06 14.20 -28.02
C GLN A 536 28.09 15.02 -26.75
N LYS A 537 27.64 16.26 -26.86
CA LYS A 537 27.39 17.12 -25.70
C LYS A 537 25.96 16.92 -25.21
N ALA A 538 25.81 16.72 -23.92
CA ALA A 538 24.53 16.70 -23.22
C ALA A 538 24.52 17.73 -22.08
N THR A 539 23.33 18.07 -21.59
CA THR A 539 23.15 18.91 -20.41
C THR A 539 22.29 18.14 -19.41
N VAL A 540 22.80 17.97 -18.19
CA VAL A 540 22.12 17.25 -17.10
C VAL A 540 22.16 18.15 -15.87
N GLY A 541 20.99 18.53 -15.33
CA GLY A 541 20.90 19.41 -14.16
C GLY A 541 21.59 20.77 -14.35
N GLY A 542 21.62 21.32 -15.57
CA GLY A 542 22.33 22.56 -15.90
C GLY A 542 23.84 22.41 -16.15
N HIS A 543 24.43 21.25 -15.83
CA HIS A 543 25.84 20.95 -16.08
C HIS A 543 26.06 20.32 -17.44
N LYS A 544 27.12 20.72 -18.14
CA LYS A 544 27.48 20.19 -19.47
C LYS A 544 28.36 18.95 -19.32
N VAL A 545 27.95 17.86 -19.96
CA VAL A 545 28.66 16.57 -19.98
C VAL A 545 28.94 16.19 -21.42
N TYR A 546 30.07 15.52 -21.66
CA TYR A 546 30.51 15.07 -22.96
C TYR A 546 30.69 13.55 -22.97
N LEU A 547 29.97 12.88 -23.86
CA LEU A 547 30.12 11.46 -24.15
C LEU A 547 31.10 11.31 -25.31
N HIS A 548 32.18 10.58 -25.12
CA HIS A 548 33.15 10.23 -26.16
C HIS A 548 33.15 8.72 -26.36
N THR A 549 33.11 8.27 -27.61
CA THR A 549 33.32 6.86 -27.94
C THR A 549 34.70 6.63 -28.56
N GLY A 550 35.27 5.46 -28.34
CA GLY A 550 36.42 4.96 -29.08
C GLY A 550 36.04 3.68 -29.81
N GLU A 551 36.21 3.67 -31.13
CA GLU A 551 35.88 2.55 -32.01
C GLU A 551 37.13 1.73 -32.37
N PHE A 552 36.94 0.44 -32.61
CA PHE A 552 37.91 -0.42 -33.28
C PHE A 552 38.04 -0.06 -34.77
N GLU A 553 39.04 -0.62 -35.47
CA GLU A 553 39.27 -0.31 -36.89
C GLU A 553 38.11 -0.71 -37.81
N ASP A 554 37.27 -1.67 -37.38
CA ASP A 554 36.08 -2.12 -38.09
C ASP A 554 34.83 -1.26 -37.82
N GLY A 555 34.95 -0.23 -36.97
CA GLY A 555 33.85 0.66 -36.59
C GLY A 555 32.98 0.13 -35.44
N SER A 556 33.32 -1.02 -34.86
CA SER A 556 32.64 -1.49 -33.65
C SER A 556 33.06 -0.68 -32.42
N LEU A 557 32.16 -0.51 -31.48
CA LEU A 557 32.40 0.28 -30.26
C LEU A 557 33.34 -0.47 -29.31
N GLY A 558 34.41 0.18 -28.86
CA GLY A 558 35.40 -0.41 -27.97
C GLY A 558 35.53 0.24 -26.59
N GLU A 559 35.23 1.52 -26.47
CA GLU A 559 35.21 2.21 -25.18
C GLU A 559 34.29 3.43 -25.19
N ILE A 560 33.91 3.88 -23.99
CA ILE A 560 33.11 5.07 -23.76
C ILE A 560 33.74 5.87 -22.62
N PHE A 561 33.87 7.19 -22.79
CA PHE A 561 34.24 8.14 -21.74
C PHE A 561 33.11 9.14 -21.50
N ILE A 562 32.94 9.51 -20.23
CA ILE A 562 32.01 10.54 -19.80
C ILE A 562 32.84 11.60 -19.08
N ASP A 563 32.98 12.76 -19.71
CA ASP A 563 33.72 13.89 -19.17
C ASP A 563 32.76 14.99 -18.73
N MET A 564 32.99 15.54 -17.53
CA MET A 564 32.32 16.76 -17.10
C MET A 564 33.10 17.98 -17.56
N HIS A 565 32.38 19.06 -17.90
CA HIS A 565 33.01 20.35 -18.14
C HIS A 565 33.64 20.85 -16.84
N LYS A 566 34.98 20.82 -16.72
CA LYS A 566 35.68 21.48 -15.61
C LYS A 566 35.50 22.98 -15.75
N GLU A 567 34.69 23.60 -14.89
CA GLU A 567 34.86 25.02 -14.59
C GLU A 567 36.27 25.18 -14.00
N GLY A 568 37.02 26.16 -14.51
CA GLY A 568 38.48 26.24 -14.37
C GLY A 568 39.00 26.26 -12.93
N ALA A 569 40.26 25.87 -12.80
CA ALA A 569 41.10 26.14 -11.62
C ALA A 569 41.26 27.64 -11.35
#